data_AF-A0A8H4L926-F1
#
_entry.id   AF-A0A8H4L926-F1
#
_cell.length_a   1.000
_cell.length_b   1.000
_cell.length_c   1.000
_cell.angle_alpha   90.00
_cell.angle_beta   90.00
_cell.angle_gamma   90.00
#
_symmetry.space_group_name_H-M   'P 1'
#
loop_
_entity.id
_entity.type
_entity.pdbx_description
1 polymer ?
#
loop_
_entity_poly.entity_id
_entity_poly.type
_entity_poly.pdbx_seq_one_letter_code
_entity_poly.pdbx_strand_id
1 'polypeptide(L)'
;MHTSFILNAILALGAATAVSASAIAPRANRKANEFSSDNCAQGTASYEHESNFNVDVTMDDTSNSVYFASGPWFFYGDKTGNGGSCTGELLGKWDDENNPCVNLNRRGDDGRRIKCVKWNNGV
;
A
#
# COMPACT_ATOMS: atom_id res chain seq x y z
N MET A 1 -11.99 3.64 -77.15
CA MET A 1 -12.07 3.07 -75.79
C MET A 1 -11.41 4.06 -74.86
N HIS A 2 -12.12 4.64 -73.90
CA HIS A 2 -11.57 5.20 -72.65
C HIS A 2 -12.75 5.53 -71.72
N THR A 3 -13.10 4.57 -70.86
CA THR A 3 -14.05 4.73 -69.76
C THR A 3 -13.30 5.30 -68.57
N SER A 4 -13.70 6.47 -68.07
CA SER A 4 -13.16 6.98 -66.80
C SER A 4 -14.11 6.57 -65.67
N PHE A 5 -13.56 5.82 -64.71
CA PHE A 5 -14.22 5.39 -63.49
C PHE A 5 -14.24 6.55 -62.48
N ILE A 6 -15.41 6.89 -61.95
CA ILE A 6 -15.52 7.79 -60.79
C ILE A 6 -15.72 6.91 -59.55
N LEU A 7 -14.75 6.98 -58.63
CA LEU A 7 -14.72 6.26 -57.36
C LEU A 7 -15.71 6.87 -56.36
N ASN A 8 -16.55 6.03 -55.77
CA ASN A 8 -17.39 6.36 -54.62
C ASN A 8 -16.55 6.46 -53.34
N ALA A 9 -16.75 7.51 -52.55
CA ALA A 9 -16.38 7.52 -51.15
C ALA A 9 -17.45 8.28 -50.36
N ILE A 10 -18.28 7.54 -49.62
CA ILE A 10 -19.17 8.13 -48.62
C ILE A 10 -18.60 7.79 -47.24
N LEU A 11 -18.21 8.84 -46.52
CA LEU A 11 -17.78 8.82 -45.12
C LEU A 11 -18.98 8.47 -44.23
N ALA A 12 -18.78 7.56 -43.29
CA ALA A 12 -19.65 7.44 -42.13
C ALA A 12 -18.82 7.45 -40.84
N LEU A 13 -18.92 8.55 -40.10
CA LEU A 13 -18.60 8.71 -38.68
C LEU A 13 -19.48 7.71 -37.90
N GLY A 14 -19.02 6.93 -36.92
CA GLY A 14 -18.21 7.34 -35.78
C GLY A 14 -19.09 7.29 -34.52
N ALA A 15 -18.99 6.19 -33.76
CA ALA A 15 -19.35 6.15 -32.35
C ALA A 15 -18.47 5.09 -31.67
N ALA A 16 -17.18 5.39 -31.52
CA ALA A 16 -16.36 4.68 -30.57
C ALA A 16 -16.79 5.15 -29.17
N THR A 17 -17.54 4.32 -28.45
CA THR A 17 -17.67 4.49 -27.00
C THR A 17 -16.28 4.25 -26.42
N ALA A 18 -15.57 5.36 -26.16
CA ALA A 18 -14.33 5.32 -25.41
C ALA A 18 -14.66 4.80 -24.01
N VAL A 19 -14.55 3.49 -23.82
CA VAL A 19 -14.44 2.92 -22.48
C VAL A 19 -13.12 3.45 -21.97
N SER A 20 -13.20 4.53 -21.19
CA SER A 20 -12.07 5.03 -20.44
C SER A 20 -11.76 3.97 -19.40
N ALA A 21 -11.00 2.95 -19.81
CA ALA A 21 -10.21 2.17 -18.87
C ALA A 21 -9.25 3.18 -18.27
N SER A 22 -9.68 3.80 -17.16
CA SER A 22 -8.78 4.47 -16.25
C SER A 22 -7.64 3.49 -16.06
N ALA A 23 -6.46 3.85 -16.57
CA ALA A 23 -5.27 3.04 -16.43
C ALA A 23 -5.16 2.74 -14.95
N ILE A 24 -5.36 1.47 -14.58
CA ILE A 24 -5.09 1.00 -13.22
C ILE A 24 -3.58 1.13 -13.13
N ALA A 25 -3.10 2.29 -12.66
CA ALA A 25 -1.73 2.42 -12.20
C ALA A 25 -1.47 1.20 -11.30
N PRO A 26 -0.31 0.52 -11.42
CA PRO A 26 -0.03 -0.62 -10.56
C PRO A 26 -0.33 -0.23 -9.12
N ARG A 27 -1.33 -0.86 -8.50
CA ARG A 27 -1.60 -0.60 -7.09
C ARG A 27 -0.35 -1.04 -6.36
N ALA A 28 0.26 -0.13 -5.60
CA ALA A 28 1.42 -0.46 -4.78
C ALA A 28 1.09 -1.69 -3.93
N ASN A 29 1.99 -2.69 -3.91
CA ASN A 29 1.79 -3.90 -3.12
C ASN A 29 1.91 -3.54 -1.63
N ARG A 30 0.76 -3.30 -0.99
CA ARG A 30 0.69 -2.88 0.41
C ARG A 30 0.92 -4.09 1.31
N LYS A 31 2.20 -4.33 1.58
CA LYS A 31 2.67 -5.32 2.53
C LYS A 31 3.12 -4.66 3.81
N ALA A 32 2.71 -5.22 4.95
CA ALA A 32 3.12 -4.83 6.30
C ALA A 32 3.24 -6.09 7.19
N ASN A 33 4.15 -7.00 6.85
CA ASN A 33 4.27 -8.29 7.53
C ASN A 33 4.93 -8.13 8.90
N GLU A 34 4.40 -8.81 9.91
CA GLU A 34 4.88 -8.70 11.29
C GLU A 34 5.78 -9.86 11.68
N PHE A 35 6.77 -9.57 12.52
CA PHE A 35 7.76 -10.52 12.99
C PHE A 35 7.93 -10.42 14.50
N SER A 36 8.08 -11.56 15.15
CA SER A 36 8.42 -11.66 16.58
C SER A 36 9.87 -11.27 16.88
N SER A 37 10.75 -11.17 15.87
CA SER A 37 12.08 -10.57 16.04
C SER A 37 12.02 -9.05 15.94
N ASP A 38 13.05 -8.39 16.47
CA ASP A 38 13.22 -6.93 16.42
C ASP A 38 13.71 -6.39 15.06
N ASN A 39 14.05 -7.27 14.12
CA ASN A 39 14.78 -6.93 12.89
C ASN A 39 14.34 -7.75 11.66
N CYS A 40 13.10 -8.24 11.65
CA CYS A 40 12.51 -9.02 10.57
C CYS A 40 13.34 -10.27 10.21
N ALA A 41 13.95 -10.93 11.20
CA ALA A 41 14.73 -12.13 11.01
C ALA A 41 13.91 -13.25 10.37
N GLN A 42 14.53 -13.99 9.45
CA GLN A 42 13.92 -15.14 8.80
C GLN A 42 13.47 -16.19 9.84
N GLY A 43 12.32 -16.81 9.60
CA GLY A 43 11.74 -17.82 10.49
C GLY A 43 11.02 -17.25 11.72
N THR A 44 10.92 -15.93 11.84
CA THR A 44 10.20 -15.25 12.95
C THR A 44 8.93 -14.52 12.51
N ALA A 45 8.54 -14.69 11.25
CA ALA A 45 7.30 -14.14 10.71
C ALA A 45 6.10 -14.67 11.50
N SER A 46 5.26 -13.76 11.96
CA SER A 46 4.11 -14.05 12.82
C SER A 46 2.80 -13.83 12.07
N TYR A 47 2.69 -12.73 11.34
CA TYR A 47 1.46 -12.36 10.63
C TYR A 47 1.78 -11.74 9.26
N GLU A 48 1.10 -12.23 8.23
CA GLU A 48 1.24 -11.70 6.88
C GLU A 48 0.07 -10.77 6.55
N HIS A 49 0.41 -9.54 6.18
CA HIS A 49 -0.56 -8.55 5.74
C HIS A 49 -0.18 -8.12 4.33
N GLU A 50 -0.82 -8.72 3.33
CA GLU A 50 -0.60 -8.40 1.92
C GLU A 50 -1.93 -8.25 1.19
N SER A 51 -2.26 -7.02 0.82
CA SER A 51 -3.43 -6.71 0.01
C SER A 51 -3.38 -5.27 -0.46
N ASN A 52 -3.75 -5.02 -1.71
CA ASN A 52 -3.90 -3.65 -2.25
C ASN A 52 -5.01 -2.84 -1.55
N PHE A 53 -5.78 -3.47 -0.66
CA PHE A 53 -6.83 -2.85 0.16
C PHE A 53 -6.43 -2.65 1.62
N ASN A 54 -5.22 -3.04 2.04
CA ASN A 54 -4.75 -2.75 3.38
C ASN A 54 -4.70 -1.23 3.56
N VAL A 55 -5.50 -0.72 4.48
CA VAL A 55 -5.53 0.69 4.88
C VAL A 55 -4.98 0.80 6.29
N ASP A 56 -5.59 0.12 7.25
CA ASP A 56 -5.09 0.01 8.61
C ASP A 56 -4.55 -1.41 8.83
N VAL A 57 -3.33 -1.52 9.35
CA VAL A 57 -2.75 -2.79 9.77
C VAL A 57 -2.37 -2.64 11.24
N THR A 58 -3.13 -3.30 12.11
CA THR A 58 -2.91 -3.29 13.56
C THR A 58 -1.89 -4.36 13.91
N MET A 59 -0.78 -3.97 14.52
CA MET A 59 0.28 -4.90 14.90
C MET A 59 -0.20 -5.76 16.07
N ASP A 60 0.06 -7.06 16.06
CA ASP A 60 -0.10 -7.90 17.23
C ASP A 60 0.85 -7.45 18.37
N ASP A 61 0.41 -7.65 19.62
CA ASP A 61 1.18 -7.20 20.78
C ASP A 61 2.44 -8.05 21.01
N THR A 62 2.53 -9.23 20.39
CA THR A 62 3.73 -10.11 20.44
C THR A 62 4.74 -9.83 19.32
N SER A 63 4.37 -9.02 18.32
CA SER A 63 5.26 -8.62 17.22
C SER A 63 6.22 -7.52 17.66
N ASN A 64 7.45 -7.57 17.14
CA ASN A 64 8.54 -6.66 17.51
C ASN A 64 9.12 -5.88 16.31
N SER A 65 8.86 -6.34 15.09
CA SER A 65 9.17 -5.58 13.87
C SER A 65 8.14 -5.82 12.77
N VAL A 66 8.15 -4.94 11.77
CA VAL A 66 7.27 -4.99 10.60
C VAL A 66 8.08 -4.74 9.33
N TYR A 67 7.81 -5.53 8.30
CA TYR A 67 8.40 -5.41 6.97
C TYR A 67 7.42 -4.75 6.00
N PHE A 68 7.87 -3.69 5.32
CA PHE A 68 7.12 -3.00 4.28
C PHE A 68 7.69 -3.28 2.88
N ALA A 69 6.81 -3.59 1.93
CA ALA A 69 7.22 -3.76 0.52
C ALA A 69 7.02 -2.49 -0.33
N SER A 70 6.19 -1.57 0.13
CA SER A 70 5.91 -0.28 -0.52
C SER A 70 5.32 0.67 0.50
N GLY A 71 5.31 1.97 0.21
CA GLY A 71 4.85 3.01 1.14
C GLY A 71 4.18 4.20 0.45
N PRO A 72 3.89 5.27 1.21
CA PRO A 72 4.23 5.48 2.62
C PRO A 72 3.26 4.80 3.61
N TRP A 73 3.82 4.34 4.74
CA TRP A 73 3.05 3.87 5.91
C TRP A 73 3.18 4.86 7.07
N PHE A 74 2.08 5.19 7.72
CA PHE A 74 2.04 6.12 8.85
C PHE A 74 1.87 5.37 10.16
N PHE A 75 2.68 5.69 11.16
CA PHE A 75 2.75 4.98 12.42
C PHE A 75 1.81 5.57 13.46
N TYR A 76 1.10 4.71 14.19
CA TYR A 76 0.19 5.12 15.25
C TYR A 76 0.51 4.39 16.55
N GLY A 77 0.39 5.14 17.66
CA GLY A 77 0.66 4.63 19.00
C GLY A 77 -0.47 3.80 19.59
N ASP A 78 -1.63 3.76 18.94
CA ASP A 78 -2.77 3.00 19.40
C ASP A 78 -3.58 2.34 18.28
N LYS A 79 -4.42 1.41 18.68
CA LYS A 79 -5.32 0.64 17.82
C LYS A 79 -6.60 0.33 18.58
N THR A 80 -7.71 0.12 17.87
CA THR A 80 -8.95 -0.36 18.51
C THR A 80 -8.89 -1.83 18.94
N GLY A 81 -7.95 -2.61 18.38
CA GLY A 81 -7.73 -4.03 18.65
C GLY A 81 -7.02 -4.71 17.48
N ASN A 82 -6.76 -6.01 17.56
CA ASN A 82 -6.22 -6.78 16.43
C ASN A 82 -7.29 -6.92 15.33
N GLY A 83 -6.93 -6.58 14.09
CA GLY A 83 -7.87 -6.47 12.95
C GLY A 83 -8.73 -5.21 12.97
N GLY A 84 -8.42 -4.24 13.84
CA GLY A 84 -9.14 -2.99 14.01
C GLY A 84 -8.61 -1.84 13.13
N SER A 85 -8.65 -0.62 13.68
CA SER A 85 -8.21 0.60 12.99
C SER A 85 -7.12 1.30 13.79
N CYS A 86 -6.26 2.06 13.10
CA CYS A 86 -5.24 2.88 13.74
C CYS A 86 -5.87 4.08 14.45
N THR A 87 -5.46 4.32 15.70
CA THR A 87 -5.95 5.42 16.54
C THR A 87 -4.81 6.06 17.33
N GLY A 88 -5.14 7.09 18.12
CA GLY A 88 -4.18 7.76 18.97
C GLY A 88 -3.23 8.66 18.20
N GLU A 89 -2.04 8.89 18.75
CA GLU A 89 -1.08 9.84 18.21
C GLU A 89 -0.38 9.31 16.96
N LEU A 90 -0.25 10.18 15.95
CA LEU A 90 0.60 9.94 14.80
C LEU A 90 2.07 10.01 15.23
N LEU A 91 2.73 8.87 15.14
CA LEU A 91 4.12 8.69 15.54
C LEU A 91 5.11 8.99 14.40
N GLY A 92 4.65 9.13 13.16
CA GLY A 92 5.52 9.44 12.03
C GLY A 92 5.18 8.56 10.84
N LYS A 93 6.16 8.29 9.99
CA LYS A 93 5.97 7.48 8.79
C LYS A 93 7.23 6.69 8.41
N TRP A 94 7.02 5.65 7.64
CA TRP A 94 8.02 4.96 6.85
C TRP A 94 7.83 5.32 5.37
N ASP A 95 8.90 5.77 4.73
CA ASP A 95 9.01 6.01 3.29
C ASP A 95 10.41 5.69 2.76
N ASP A 96 11.11 4.74 3.41
CA ASP A 96 12.47 4.32 3.06
C ASP A 96 12.50 2.87 2.58
N GLU A 97 12.31 2.69 1.27
CA GLU A 97 12.33 1.37 0.62
C GLU A 97 13.67 0.63 0.77
N ASN A 98 14.77 1.33 1.08
CA ASN A 98 16.07 0.68 1.31
C ASN A 98 16.17 0.04 2.69
N ASN A 99 15.32 0.45 3.63
CA ASN A 99 15.27 -0.07 5.00
C ASN A 99 13.83 -0.54 5.31
N PRO A 100 13.38 -1.65 4.69
CA PRO A 100 11.99 -2.09 4.75
C PRO A 100 11.55 -2.65 6.11
N CYS A 101 12.51 -3.02 6.97
CA CYS A 101 12.21 -3.51 8.30
C CYS A 101 12.22 -2.37 9.32
N VAL A 102 11.13 -2.23 10.06
CA VAL A 102 10.97 -1.23 11.12
C VAL A 102 10.78 -1.94 12.45
N ASN A 103 11.55 -1.53 13.45
CA ASN A 103 11.35 -1.99 14.82
C ASN A 103 10.10 -1.33 15.43
N LEU A 104 9.16 -2.13 15.92
CA LEU A 104 7.91 -1.64 16.50
C LEU A 104 8.09 -1.10 17.91
N ASN A 105 9.07 -1.61 18.68
CA ASN A 105 9.31 -1.24 20.07
C ASN A 105 10.06 0.08 20.23
N ARG A 106 10.82 0.48 19.21
CA ARG A 106 11.75 1.60 19.31
C ARG A 106 11.62 2.52 18.11
N ARG A 107 10.66 3.44 18.18
CA ARG A 107 10.60 4.55 17.22
C ARG A 107 11.61 5.63 17.59
N GLY A 108 12.65 5.79 16.77
CA GLY A 108 13.60 6.90 16.87
C GLY A 108 14.05 7.19 18.30
N ASP A 109 14.12 8.48 18.67
CA ASP A 109 14.61 8.93 19.99
C ASP A 109 13.53 8.94 21.09
N ASP A 110 12.23 8.89 20.75
CA ASP A 110 11.15 8.98 21.75
C ASP A 110 10.71 7.63 22.32
N GLY A 111 11.21 6.52 21.77
CA GLY A 111 11.08 5.18 22.35
C GLY A 111 9.66 4.63 22.40
N ARG A 112 8.72 5.24 21.69
CA ARG A 112 7.31 4.82 21.71
C ARG A 112 7.06 3.65 20.78
N ARG A 113 6.19 2.74 21.22
CA ARG A 113 5.79 1.56 20.44
C ARG A 113 4.81 1.93 19.34
N ILE A 114 5.09 1.47 18.12
CA ILE A 114 4.17 1.49 16.98
C ILE A 114 3.21 0.32 17.17
N LYS A 115 1.91 0.61 17.33
CA LYS A 115 0.86 -0.42 17.47
C LYS A 115 0.04 -0.60 16.20
N CYS A 116 0.05 0.36 15.29
CA CYS A 116 -0.70 0.29 14.06
C CYS A 116 -0.01 1.09 12.96
N VAL A 117 -0.17 0.66 11.72
CA VAL A 117 0.34 1.35 10.54
C VAL A 117 -0.75 1.57 9.51
N LYS A 118 -0.84 2.80 9.02
CA LYS A 118 -1.86 3.23 8.07
C LYS A 118 -1.25 3.55 6.71
N TRP A 119 -1.77 2.92 5.67
CA TRP A 119 -1.37 3.20 4.30
C TRP A 119 -1.83 4.59 3.92
N ASN A 120 -0.90 5.44 3.48
CA ASN A 120 -1.17 6.76 2.89
C ASN A 120 -2.20 7.58 3.68
N ASN A 121 -1.75 8.39 4.66
CA ASN A 121 -2.57 9.24 5.53
C ASN A 121 -3.29 10.40 4.81
N GLY A 122 -3.63 10.22 3.54
CA GLY A 122 -4.49 11.09 2.77
C GLY A 122 -5.93 10.97 3.26
N VAL A 123 -6.45 12.08 3.75
CA VAL A 123 -7.86 12.47 3.54
C VAL A 123 -8.22 12.38 2.07
#